data_AF-A0A3S3U410-F1
#
_entry.id   AF-A0A3S3U410-F1
#
_cell.length_a   1.000
_cell.length_b   1.000
_cell.length_c   1.000
_cell.angle_alpha   90.00
_cell.angle_beta   90.00
_cell.angle_gamma   90.00
#
_symmetry.space_group_name_H-M   'P 1'
#
loop_
_entity.id
_entity.type
_entity.pdbx_description
1 polymer ?
#
loop_
_entity_poly.entity_id
_entity_poly.type
_entity_poly.pdbx_seq_one_letter_code
_entity_poly.pdbx_strand_id
1 'polypeptide(L)'
;MDKVSDNNGTYSDCELTQSLRERAMKREQPILRSDAWRAAMMRAKKVEVLLLDVDGVLTDGTLFYSGASEEIKGFNTLDGFGLRLLRDAGIAVGLITARSSEAVSRRAQELKLEHVYTDCRNKREAYAAVLEQHGWQPEQTAIWEMIGWICLS
;
A
#
# COMPACT_ATOMS: atom_id res chain seq x y z
N MET A 1 -0.70 -24.84 36.49
CA MET A 1 -1.14 -23.44 36.43
C MET A 1 -0.40 -22.73 35.31
N ASP A 2 -1.01 -21.98 34.42
CA ASP A 2 -2.23 -22.16 33.65
C ASP A 2 -1.92 -21.44 32.33
N LYS A 3 -2.43 -21.97 31.23
CA LYS A 3 -2.36 -21.32 29.92
C LYS A 3 -3.05 -19.96 30.02
N VAL A 4 -2.30 -18.88 29.83
CA VAL A 4 -2.88 -17.59 29.46
C VAL A 4 -2.74 -17.48 27.94
N SER A 5 -3.84 -17.78 27.27
CA SER A 5 -4.08 -17.51 25.86
C SER A 5 -4.26 -16.00 25.67
N ASP A 6 -3.19 -15.30 25.31
CA ASP A 6 -3.31 -13.93 24.82
C ASP A 6 -3.84 -13.97 23.38
N ASN A 7 -5.16 -13.92 23.29
CA ASN A 7 -5.94 -13.88 22.05
C ASN A 7 -5.95 -12.44 21.48
N ASN A 8 -4.78 -11.83 21.34
CA ASN A 8 -4.62 -10.53 20.68
C ASN A 8 -3.95 -10.81 19.34
N GLY A 9 -4.74 -10.79 18.25
CA GLY A 9 -4.37 -11.21 16.90
C GLY A 9 -3.34 -10.33 16.20
N THR A 10 -2.19 -10.11 16.83
CA THR A 10 -1.01 -9.45 16.29
C THR A 10 0.06 -10.51 16.04
N TYR A 11 0.23 -10.90 14.79
CA TYR A 11 1.32 -11.79 14.40
C TYR A 11 2.65 -11.03 14.44
N SER A 12 3.71 -11.67 14.93
CA SER A 12 5.07 -11.19 14.71
C SER A 12 5.44 -11.28 13.22
N ASP A 13 6.26 -10.35 12.72
CA ASP A 13 6.77 -10.39 11.34
C ASP A 13 7.44 -11.73 11.02
N CYS A 14 8.12 -12.32 12.02
CA CYS A 14 8.76 -13.62 11.90
C CYS A 14 7.71 -14.73 11.69
N GLU A 15 6.61 -14.70 12.45
CA GLU A 15 5.51 -15.67 12.36
C GLU A 15 4.74 -15.54 11.04
N LEU A 16 4.49 -14.32 10.58
CA LEU A 16 3.88 -14.07 9.27
C LEU A 16 4.78 -14.61 8.15
N THR A 17 6.06 -14.24 8.16
CA THR A 17 7.01 -14.68 7.14
C THR A 17 7.16 -16.21 7.15
N GLN A 18 7.21 -16.82 8.33
CA GLN A 18 7.28 -18.27 8.50
C GLN A 18 6.00 -18.96 7.99
N SER A 19 4.81 -18.45 8.35
CA SER A 19 3.54 -19.03 7.88
C SER A 19 3.37 -18.91 6.36
N LEU A 20 3.79 -17.80 5.75
CA LEU A 20 3.81 -17.63 4.29
C LEU A 20 4.79 -18.62 3.63
N ARG A 21 5.97 -18.80 4.22
CA ARG A 21 6.98 -19.76 3.77
C ARG A 21 6.48 -21.20 3.88
N GLU A 22 5.86 -21.57 4.99
CA GLU A 22 5.26 -22.90 5.19
C GLU A 22 4.13 -23.17 4.20
N ARG A 23 3.27 -22.20 3.94
CA ARG A 23 2.23 -22.28 2.89
C ARG A 23 2.83 -22.46 1.49
N ALA A 24 3.95 -21.79 1.21
CA ALA A 24 4.66 -21.95 -0.06
C ALA A 24 5.32 -23.34 -0.17
N MET A 25 5.90 -23.86 0.93
CA MET A 25 6.58 -25.16 0.98
C MET A 25 5.60 -26.34 0.94
N LYS A 26 4.41 -26.23 1.56
CA LYS A 26 3.35 -27.25 1.52
C LYS A 26 2.61 -27.32 0.18
N ARG A 27 3.02 -26.52 -0.81
CA ARG A 27 2.32 -26.39 -2.09
C ARG A 27 2.81 -27.47 -3.05
N GLU A 28 2.07 -28.58 -3.14
CA GLU A 28 2.39 -29.72 -4.01
C GLU A 28 2.02 -29.48 -5.49
N GLN A 29 1.11 -28.54 -5.76
CA GLN A 29 0.71 -28.20 -7.12
C GLN A 29 1.45 -26.94 -7.63
N PRO A 30 1.96 -26.96 -8.87
CA PRO A 30 2.54 -25.77 -9.48
C PRO A 30 1.48 -24.67 -9.56
N ILE A 31 1.85 -23.45 -9.18
CA ILE A 31 0.95 -22.31 -9.25
C ILE A 31 0.70 -22.01 -10.74
N LEU A 32 -0.46 -22.43 -11.25
CA LEU A 32 -0.95 -22.02 -12.56
C LEU A 32 -1.21 -20.52 -12.53
N ARG A 33 -0.34 -19.77 -13.21
CA ARG A 33 -0.47 -18.33 -13.39
C ARG A 33 -1.23 -18.06 -14.68
N SER A 34 -2.32 -17.30 -14.57
CA SER A 34 -3.08 -16.82 -15.72
C SER A 34 -2.22 -15.93 -16.63
N ASP A 35 -2.63 -15.77 -17.88
CA ASP A 35 -1.94 -14.88 -18.82
C ASP A 35 -1.93 -13.43 -18.33
N ALA A 36 -3.02 -12.99 -17.69
CA ALA A 36 -3.11 -11.69 -17.03
C ALA A 36 -2.01 -11.51 -15.97
N TRP A 37 -1.76 -12.54 -15.15
CA TRP A 37 -0.68 -12.49 -14.16
C TRP A 37 0.70 -12.39 -14.82
N ARG A 38 0.93 -13.16 -15.88
CA ARG A 38 2.22 -13.15 -16.60
C ARG A 38 2.49 -11.78 -17.24
N ALA A 39 1.47 -11.20 -17.86
CA ALA A 39 1.54 -9.86 -18.44
C ALA A 39 1.79 -8.78 -17.37
N ALA A 40 1.09 -8.85 -16.23
CA ALA A 40 1.29 -7.94 -15.12
C ALA A 40 2.70 -8.06 -14.53
N MET A 41 3.24 -9.28 -14.39
CA MET A 41 4.57 -9.52 -13.84
C MET A 41 5.68 -8.84 -14.67
N MET A 42 5.53 -8.79 -16.00
CA MET A 42 6.51 -8.09 -16.85
C MET A 42 6.54 -6.58 -16.61
N ARG A 43 5.39 -5.97 -16.27
CA ARG A 43 5.32 -4.55 -15.90
C ARG A 43 5.81 -4.33 -14.47
N ALA A 44 5.35 -5.16 -13.54
CA ALA A 44 5.70 -5.07 -12.12
C ALA A 44 7.21 -5.14 -11.87
N LYS A 45 7.97 -5.88 -12.69
CA LYS A 45 9.44 -5.94 -12.61
C LYS A 45 10.16 -4.61 -12.84
N LYS A 46 9.52 -3.65 -13.50
CA LYS A 46 10.10 -2.33 -13.76
C LYS A 46 9.81 -1.33 -12.66
N VAL A 47 8.88 -1.64 -11.75
CA VAL A 47 8.37 -0.71 -10.76
C VAL A 47 9.42 -0.44 -9.70
N GLU A 48 9.77 0.82 -9.56
CA GLU A 48 10.67 1.37 -8.53
C GLU A 48 9.90 2.16 -7.47
N VAL A 49 8.69 2.62 -7.80
CA VAL A 49 7.81 3.35 -6.86
C VAL A 49 6.35 2.90 -6.95
N LEU A 50 5.72 2.74 -5.79
CA LEU A 50 4.28 2.54 -5.63
C LEU A 50 3.64 3.77 -4.97
N LEU A 51 2.69 4.40 -5.66
CA LEU A 51 1.90 5.53 -5.17
C LEU A 51 0.45 5.11 -4.94
N LEU A 52 -0.07 5.39 -3.75
CA LEU A 52 -1.37 4.88 -3.30
C LEU A 52 -2.35 6.01 -3.03
N ASP A 53 -3.61 5.80 -3.39
CA ASP A 53 -4.70 6.56 -2.77
C ASP A 53 -4.90 6.12 -1.32
N VAL A 54 -5.56 6.95 -0.53
CA VAL A 54 -5.94 6.62 0.84
C VAL A 54 -7.38 6.11 0.88
N ASP A 55 -8.31 6.95 0.46
CA ASP A 55 -9.74 6.66 0.58
C ASP A 55 -10.11 5.61 -0.47
N GLY A 56 -10.70 4.49 -0.05
CA GLY A 56 -11.06 3.35 -0.91
C GLY A 56 -9.91 2.50 -1.43
N VAL A 57 -8.66 2.76 -1.01
CA VAL A 57 -7.49 1.91 -1.30
C VAL A 57 -6.83 1.44 -0.01
N LEU A 58 -6.23 2.34 0.78
CA LEU A 58 -5.69 2.01 2.10
C LEU A 58 -6.77 1.93 3.20
N THR A 59 -7.96 2.41 2.87
CA THR A 59 -9.16 2.37 3.70
C THR A 59 -10.31 1.83 2.85
N ASP A 60 -11.43 1.48 3.48
CA ASP A 60 -12.64 1.08 2.77
C ASP A 60 -13.40 2.27 2.12
N GLY A 61 -12.88 3.50 2.27
CA GLY A 61 -13.50 4.74 1.78
C GLY A 61 -14.55 5.34 2.71
N THR A 62 -14.82 4.69 3.85
CA THR A 62 -15.75 5.20 4.87
C THR A 62 -15.06 6.28 5.72
N LEU A 63 -15.76 7.39 5.93
CA LEU A 63 -15.32 8.46 6.82
C LEU A 63 -16.21 8.50 8.05
N PHE A 64 -15.58 8.40 9.23
CA PHE A 64 -16.25 8.63 10.50
C PHE A 64 -15.87 10.02 11.00
N TYR A 65 -16.86 10.78 11.46
CA TYR A 65 -16.65 12.11 12.02
C TYR A 65 -16.94 12.07 13.53
N SER A 66 -16.03 12.62 14.33
CA SER A 66 -16.16 12.79 15.77
C SER A 66 -16.04 14.27 16.11
N GLY A 67 -16.93 14.76 16.97
CA GLY A 67 -16.93 16.18 17.34
C GLY A 67 -17.05 17.13 16.13
N ALA A 68 -16.47 18.33 16.26
CA ALA A 68 -16.60 19.39 15.25
C ALA A 68 -15.56 19.29 14.11
N SER A 69 -14.44 18.60 14.31
CA SER A 69 -13.33 18.61 13.34
C SER A 69 -12.47 17.33 13.31
N GLU A 70 -12.84 16.28 14.03
CA GLU A 70 -12.05 15.04 14.02
C GLU A 70 -12.57 14.07 12.95
N GLU A 71 -11.66 13.61 12.11
CA GLU A 71 -11.91 12.55 11.13
C GLU A 71 -11.21 11.27 11.60
N ILE A 72 -11.95 10.17 11.59
CA ILE A 72 -11.44 8.83 11.90
C ILE A 72 -11.44 8.00 10.62
N LYS A 73 -10.31 7.34 10.35
CA LYS A 73 -10.10 6.43 9.22
C LYS A 73 -9.61 5.07 9.70
N GLY A 74 -10.20 4.00 9.19
CA GLY A 74 -9.75 2.63 9.43
C GLY A 74 -8.71 2.20 8.41
N PHE A 75 -7.54 1.74 8.88
CA PHE A 75 -6.47 1.20 8.04
C PHE A 75 -6.21 -0.27 8.37
N ASN A 76 -5.82 -1.07 7.37
CA ASN A 76 -5.50 -2.48 7.58
C ASN A 76 -4.04 -2.67 8.02
N THR A 77 -3.81 -3.53 9.00
CA THR A 77 -2.46 -3.88 9.49
C THR A 77 -1.68 -4.76 8.51
N LEU A 78 -2.36 -5.65 7.79
CA LEU A 78 -1.75 -6.52 6.76
C LEU A 78 -1.26 -5.72 5.57
N ASP A 79 -1.99 -4.67 5.16
CA ASP A 79 -1.53 -3.75 4.12
C ASP A 79 -0.26 -3.03 4.58
N GLY A 80 -0.21 -2.59 5.84
CA GLY A 80 0.99 -1.98 6.41
C GLY A 80 2.21 -2.90 6.36
N PHE A 81 2.02 -4.19 6.64
CA PHE A 81 3.09 -5.18 6.50
C PHE A 81 3.53 -5.35 5.03
N GLY A 82 2.59 -5.44 4.09
CA GLY A 82 2.89 -5.53 2.66
C GLY A 82 3.69 -4.33 2.13
N LEU A 83 3.32 -3.11 2.54
CA LEU A 83 4.05 -1.89 2.17
C LEU A 83 5.45 -1.84 2.75
N ARG A 84 5.64 -2.35 3.97
CA ARG A 84 6.97 -2.51 4.54
C ARG A 84 7.82 -3.50 3.73
N LEU A 85 7.27 -4.64 3.34
CA LEU A 85 8.01 -5.61 2.51
C LEU A 85 8.46 -5.02 1.16
N LEU A 86 7.63 -4.17 0.54
CA LEU A 86 8.03 -3.47 -0.69
C LEU A 86 9.22 -2.53 -0.46
N ARG A 87 9.19 -1.78 0.64
CA ARG A 87 10.30 -0.90 1.02
C ARG A 87 11.58 -1.66 1.34
N ASP A 88 11.47 -2.76 2.08
CA ASP A 88 12.59 -3.65 2.37
C ASP A 88 13.18 -4.27 1.08
N ALA A 89 12.37 -4.40 0.02
CA ALA A 89 12.79 -4.81 -1.32
C ALA A 89 13.34 -3.66 -2.19
N GLY A 90 13.46 -2.44 -1.64
CA GLY A 90 13.99 -1.27 -2.33
C GLY A 90 12.98 -0.53 -3.22
N ILE A 91 11.69 -0.85 -3.13
CA ILE A 91 10.64 -0.14 -3.87
C ILE A 91 10.15 1.03 -3.00
N ALA A 92 10.25 2.25 -3.51
CA ALA A 92 9.73 3.43 -2.83
C ALA A 92 8.20 3.34 -2.70
N VAL A 93 7.66 3.79 -1.57
CA VAL A 93 6.21 3.78 -1.32
C VAL A 93 5.76 5.16 -0.89
N GLY A 94 4.68 5.62 -1.51
CA GLY A 94 4.07 6.91 -1.24
C GLY A 94 2.56 6.92 -1.34
N LEU A 95 1.97 8.08 -1.06
CA LEU A 95 0.55 8.32 -1.23
C LEU A 95 0.27 9.64 -1.95
N ILE A 96 -0.81 9.66 -2.72
CA ILE A 96 -1.41 10.85 -3.34
C ILE A 96 -2.90 10.84 -3.01
N THR A 97 -3.33 11.79 -2.18
CA THR A 97 -4.72 11.89 -1.73
C THR A 97 -5.26 13.31 -1.87
N ALA A 98 -6.57 13.40 -2.15
CA ALA A 98 -7.28 14.67 -2.22
C ALA A 98 -7.62 15.25 -0.84
N ARG A 99 -7.50 14.46 0.24
CA ARG A 99 -7.81 14.87 1.61
C ARG A 99 -6.56 14.96 2.46
N SER A 100 -6.38 16.06 3.17
CA SER A 100 -5.48 16.13 4.31
C SER A 100 -6.21 15.80 5.60
N SER A 101 -5.59 14.99 6.47
CA SER A 101 -6.07 14.72 7.83
C SER A 101 -4.91 14.26 8.71
N GLU A 102 -5.05 14.43 10.03
CA GLU A 102 -4.08 13.92 11.00
C GLU A 102 -3.96 12.39 10.94
N ALA A 103 -5.06 11.68 10.71
CA ALA A 103 -5.08 10.23 10.58
C ALA A 103 -4.17 9.75 9.43
N VAL A 104 -4.23 10.42 8.26
CA VAL A 104 -3.34 10.13 7.11
C VAL A 104 -1.88 10.41 7.46
N SER A 105 -1.62 11.58 8.05
CA SER A 105 -0.26 12.01 8.39
C SER A 105 0.40 11.05 9.38
N ARG A 106 -0.33 10.66 10.43
CA ARG A 106 0.13 9.67 11.41
C ARG A 106 0.41 8.32 10.76
N ARG A 107 -0.50 7.83 9.92
CA ARG A 107 -0.33 6.53 9.27
C ARG A 107 0.88 6.51 8.33
N ALA A 108 1.08 7.58 7.57
CA ALA A 108 2.24 7.70 6.69
C ALA A 108 3.56 7.69 7.46
N GLN A 109 3.61 8.36 8.63
CA GLN A 109 4.77 8.33 9.53
C GLN A 109 5.02 6.93 10.12
N GLU A 110 3.97 6.23 10.58
CA GLU A 110 4.07 4.85 11.09
C GLU A 110 4.66 3.90 10.04
N LEU A 111 4.22 4.04 8.79
CA LEU A 111 4.71 3.26 7.66
C LEU A 111 6.04 3.78 7.09
N LYS A 112 6.54 4.90 7.62
CA LYS A 112 7.72 5.65 7.17
C LYS A 112 7.73 5.88 5.66
N LEU A 113 6.60 6.35 5.12
CA LEU A 113 6.49 6.70 3.71
C LEU A 113 7.29 7.99 3.45
N GLU A 114 8.07 7.99 2.37
CA GLU A 114 8.94 9.12 2.00
C GLU A 114 8.22 10.13 1.09
N HIS A 115 7.11 9.72 0.49
CA HIS A 115 6.39 10.47 -0.52
C HIS A 115 4.92 10.62 -0.10
N VAL A 116 4.56 11.76 0.48
CA VAL A 116 3.23 12.01 1.05
C VAL A 116 2.68 13.29 0.44
N TYR A 117 1.76 13.15 -0.49
CA TYR A 117 1.13 14.28 -1.20
C TYR A 117 -0.35 14.35 -0.83
N THR A 118 -0.72 15.36 -0.05
CA THR A 118 -2.08 15.60 0.44
C THR A 118 -2.71 16.81 -0.23
N ASP A 119 -4.02 17.00 -0.06
CA ASP A 119 -4.81 18.08 -0.68
C ASP A 119 -4.69 18.13 -2.21
N CYS A 120 -4.33 17.01 -2.83
CA CYS A 120 -4.17 16.85 -4.26
C CYS A 120 -5.51 16.56 -4.93
N ARG A 121 -6.31 17.60 -5.16
CA ARG A 121 -7.62 17.47 -5.84
C ARG A 121 -7.47 16.98 -7.27
N ASN A 122 -6.45 17.47 -7.99
CA ASN A 122 -6.07 16.94 -9.29
C ASN A 122 -4.89 15.99 -9.14
N LYS A 123 -5.18 14.69 -8.97
CA LYS A 123 -4.15 13.66 -8.77
C LYS A 123 -3.25 13.44 -9.99
N ARG A 124 -3.74 13.74 -11.20
CA ARG A 124 -2.94 13.61 -12.42
C ARG A 124 -1.85 14.67 -12.47
N GLU A 125 -2.18 15.91 -12.13
CA GLU A 125 -1.20 16.99 -12.01
C GLU A 125 -0.20 16.72 -10.88
N ALA A 126 -0.69 16.29 -9.71
CA ALA A 126 0.18 15.91 -8.60
C ALA A 126 1.16 14.80 -9.03
N TYR A 127 0.65 13.73 -9.65
CA TYR A 127 1.47 12.64 -10.16
C TYR A 127 2.51 13.10 -11.19
N ALA A 128 2.14 13.95 -12.15
CA ALA A 128 3.08 14.49 -13.12
C ALA A 128 4.21 15.29 -12.44
N ALA A 129 3.89 16.09 -11.43
CA ALA A 129 4.87 16.81 -10.63
C ALA A 129 5.79 15.86 -9.84
N VAL A 130 5.26 14.74 -9.32
CA VAL A 130 6.07 13.71 -8.64
C VAL A 130 7.07 13.07 -9.61
N LEU A 131 6.63 12.71 -10.82
CA LEU A 131 7.52 12.15 -11.84
C LEU A 131 8.66 13.13 -12.18
N GLU A 132 8.32 14.40 -12.38
CA GLU A 132 9.30 15.45 -12.70
C GLU A 132 10.28 15.68 -11.55
N GLN A 133 9.78 15.77 -10.32
CA GLN A 133 10.59 16.01 -9.12
C GLN A 133 11.64 14.91 -8.90
N HIS A 134 11.28 13.66 -9.18
CA HIS A 134 12.13 12.50 -8.86
C HIS A 134 12.80 11.88 -10.10
N GLY A 135 12.47 12.36 -11.30
CA GLY A 135 13.02 11.87 -12.56
C GLY A 135 12.52 10.47 -12.96
N TRP A 136 11.40 10.02 -12.39
CA TRP A 136 10.83 8.71 -12.71
C TRP A 136 10.12 8.69 -14.05
N GLN A 137 10.24 7.57 -14.76
CA GLN A 137 9.44 7.29 -15.94
C GLN A 137 8.11 6.62 -15.55
N PRO A 138 7.02 6.84 -16.30
CA PRO A 138 5.73 6.21 -16.01
C PRO A 138 5.80 4.69 -15.85
N GLU A 139 6.64 4.00 -16.63
CA GLU A 139 6.81 2.55 -16.58
C GLU A 139 7.51 2.05 -15.31
N GLN A 140 8.21 2.93 -14.60
CA GLN A 140 8.84 2.65 -13.30
C GLN A 140 7.88 2.90 -12.14
N THR A 141 6.67 3.36 -12.41
CA THR A 141 5.70 3.68 -11.38
C THR A 141 4.51 2.73 -11.43
N ALA A 142 3.94 2.46 -10.26
CA ALA A 142 2.63 1.88 -10.12
C ALA A 142 1.76 2.83 -9.30
N ILE A 143 0.54 3.08 -9.77
CA ILE A 143 -0.45 3.87 -9.03
C ILE A 143 -1.72 3.06 -8.83
N TRP A 144 -2.27 3.13 -7.61
CA TRP A 144 -3.58 2.56 -7.29
C TRP A 144 -4.50 3.67 -6.80
N GLU A 145 -5.50 4.02 -7.60
CA GLU A 145 -6.55 4.97 -7.25
C GLU A 145 -7.96 4.40 -7.43
N MET A 146 -8.93 5.00 -6.75
CA MET A 146 -10.34 4.56 -6.71
C MET A 146 -11.02 4.54 -8.09
N ILE A 147 -10.53 5.30 -9.09
CA ILE A 147 -11.18 5.46 -10.41
C ILE A 147 -10.52 4.55 -11.50
N GLY A 148 -9.68 3.60 -11.10
CA GLY A 148 -9.11 2.59 -12.00
C GLY A 148 -7.61 2.76 -12.22
N TRP A 149 -7.00 1.73 -12.82
CA TRP A 149 -5.56 1.67 -13.06
C TRP A 149 -5.14 2.74 -14.07
N ILE A 150 -4.47 3.81 -13.64
CA ILE A 150 -3.61 4.58 -14.54
C ILE A 150 -2.33 3.76 -14.73
N CYS A 151 -2.41 2.74 -15.58
CA CYS A 151 -1.24 2.32 -16.33
C CYS A 151 -1.21 3.28 -17.52
N LEU A 152 -0.42 4.36 -17.44
CA LEU A 152 -0.11 5.17 -18.62
C LEU A 152 0.65 4.25 -19.58
N SER A 153 -0.09 3.67 -20.52
CA SER A 153 0.38 3.10 -21.77
C SER A 153 0.10 4.09 -22.89
#